data_AF-X0QP00-F1
#
_entry.id   AF-X0QP00-F1
#
_cell.length_a   1.000
_cell.length_b   1.000
_cell.length_c   1.000
_cell.angle_alpha   90.00
_cell.angle_beta   90.00
_cell.angle_gamma   90.00
#
_symmetry.space_group_name_H-M   'P 1'
#
loop_
_entity.id
_entity.type
_entity.pdbx_description
1 polymer ?
#
loop_
_entity_poly.entity_id
_entity_poly.type
_entity_poly.pdbx_seq_one_letter_code
_entity_poly.pdbx_strand_id
1 'polypeptide(L)'
;MIFLLLFGIFELIAAFQFSRGKWLGILAGSTFGQRNVTLPKKNKWWVVLFNGIMGIFFILIYILDYFGIHARLFFGTFTAIVIIYAAVAIVRAIRHWIKYGDY
;
A
#
# COMPACT_ATOMS: atom_id res chain seq x y z
N MET A 1 9.79 16.94 4.93
CA MET A 1 8.55 17.29 4.21
C MET A 1 8.53 16.77 2.78
N ILE A 2 9.51 17.10 1.94
CA ILE A 2 9.58 16.63 0.54
C ILE A 2 9.46 15.11 0.38
N PHE A 3 9.93 14.34 1.37
CA PHE A 3 9.80 12.88 1.39
C PHE A 3 8.34 12.39 1.33
N LEU A 4 7.39 13.08 1.96
CA LEU A 4 5.96 12.71 1.91
C LEU A 4 5.40 12.88 0.50
N LEU A 5 5.80 13.95 -0.18
CA LEU A 5 5.43 14.19 -1.57
C LEU A 5 6.01 13.10 -2.49
N LEU A 6 7.31 12.82 -2.37
CA LEU A 6 7.98 11.79 -3.18
C LEU A 6 7.38 10.40 -2.93
N PHE A 7 7.11 10.06 -1.67
CA PHE A 7 6.50 8.79 -1.31
C PHE A 7 5.05 8.70 -1.80
N GLY A 8 4.27 9.78 -1.70
CA GLY A 8 2.92 9.84 -2.23
C GLY A 8 2.85 9.69 -3.75
N ILE A 9 3.77 10.33 -4.47
CA ILE A 9 3.91 10.18 -5.93
C ILE A 9 4.31 8.74 -6.28
N PHE A 10 5.25 8.15 -5.54
CA PHE A 10 5.64 6.76 -5.74
C PHE A 10 4.46 5.80 -5.56
N GLU A 11 3.67 5.96 -4.50
CA GLU A 11 2.45 5.16 -4.23
C GLU A 11 1.41 5.29 -5.35
N LEU A 12 1.22 6.50 -5.91
CA LEU A 12 0.35 6.70 -7.09
C LEU A 12 0.88 5.99 -8.34
N ILE A 13 2.18 6.07 -8.58
CA ILE A 13 2.83 5.34 -9.68
C ILE A 13 2.65 3.84 -9.47
N ALA A 14 2.88 3.34 -8.25
CA ALA A 14 2.71 1.93 -7.90
C ALA A 14 1.25 1.48 -8.13
N ALA A 15 0.27 2.24 -7.65
CA ALA A 15 -1.16 1.98 -7.91
C ALA A 15 -1.47 1.86 -9.41
N PHE A 16 -0.87 2.73 -10.22
CA PHE A 16 -1.02 2.69 -11.67
C PHE A 16 -0.32 1.49 -12.32
N GLN A 17 0.87 1.10 -11.85
CA GLN A 17 1.56 -0.09 -12.35
C GLN A 17 0.83 -1.39 -11.95
N PHE A 18 0.25 -1.43 -10.75
CA PHE A 18 -0.59 -2.53 -10.30
C PHE A 18 -1.90 -2.61 -11.08
N SER A 19 -2.52 -1.48 -11.43
CA SER A 19 -3.75 -1.46 -12.25
C SER A 19 -3.49 -2.04 -13.65
N ARG A 20 -2.32 -1.76 -14.21
CA ARG A 20 -1.84 -2.34 -15.48
C ARG A 20 -1.37 -3.79 -15.36
N GLY A 21 -1.26 -4.31 -14.15
CA GLY A 21 -0.85 -5.69 -13.88
C GLY A 21 0.65 -5.95 -14.02
N LYS A 22 1.45 -4.93 -14.36
CA LYS A 22 2.90 -5.08 -14.59
C LYS A 22 3.66 -5.45 -13.33
N TRP A 23 3.20 -4.94 -12.19
CA TRP A 23 3.88 -5.14 -10.89
C TRP A 23 3.22 -6.22 -10.04
N LEU A 24 2.16 -6.88 -10.53
CA LEU A 24 1.48 -7.96 -9.78
C LEU A 24 2.41 -9.15 -9.51
N GLY A 25 3.39 -9.40 -10.38
CA GLY A 25 4.42 -10.40 -10.16
C GLY A 25 5.27 -10.15 -8.91
N ILE A 26 5.50 -8.88 -8.54
CA ILE A 26 6.22 -8.51 -7.31
C ILE A 26 5.45 -8.97 -6.07
N LEU A 27 4.11 -8.80 -6.09
CA LEU A 27 3.24 -9.19 -4.98
C LEU A 27 3.00 -10.70 -4.90
N ALA A 28 3.14 -11.39 -6.02
CA ALA A 28 3.00 -12.84 -6.09
C ALA A 28 4.32 -13.59 -5.79
N GLY A 29 5.39 -12.87 -5.41
CA GLY A 29 6.69 -13.47 -5.14
C GLY A 29 7.41 -14.03 -6.37
N SER A 30 6.95 -13.70 -7.59
CA SER A 30 7.58 -14.16 -8.82
C SER A 30 8.82 -13.33 -9.12
N THR A 31 9.95 -13.98 -9.38
CA THR A 31 11.15 -13.33 -9.93
C THR A 31 10.84 -12.68 -11.29
N PHE A 32 11.43 -11.49 -11.54
CA PHE A 32 11.33 -10.79 -12.82
C PHE A 32 11.71 -11.74 -13.97
N GLY A 33 10.72 -12.24 -14.72
CA GLY A 33 10.91 -13.19 -15.82
C GLY A 33 10.00 -14.42 -15.78
N GLN A 34 9.36 -14.75 -14.65
CA GLN A 34 8.36 -15.81 -14.60
C GLN A 34 6.99 -15.34 -15.07
N ARG A 35 6.19 -16.27 -15.63
CA ARG A 35 4.85 -16.02 -16.15
C ARG A 35 3.99 -15.40 -15.05
N ASN A 36 3.45 -14.20 -15.30
CA ASN A 36 2.66 -13.43 -14.35
C ASN A 36 1.68 -14.33 -13.58
N VAL A 37 1.93 -14.51 -12.29
CA VAL A 37 0.96 -15.14 -11.40
C VAL A 37 -0.24 -14.20 -11.36
N THR A 38 -1.35 -14.64 -11.94
CA THR A 38 -2.59 -13.87 -11.96
C THR A 38 -3.16 -13.80 -10.55
N LEU A 39 -2.85 -12.71 -9.84
CA LEU A 39 -3.58 -12.36 -8.62
C LEU A 39 -5.08 -12.31 -8.93
N PRO A 40 -5.94 -12.85 -8.05
CA PRO A 40 -7.39 -12.76 -8.22
C PRO A 40 -7.79 -11.30 -8.45
N LYS A 41 -8.67 -11.03 -9.43
CA LYS A 41 -9.11 -9.66 -9.79
C LYS A 41 -9.50 -8.81 -8.57
N LYS A 42 -10.09 -9.45 -7.55
CA LYS A 42 -10.46 -8.83 -6.27
C LYS A 42 -9.24 -8.33 -5.48
N ASN A 43 -8.18 -9.13 -5.37
CA ASN A 43 -6.96 -8.77 -4.64
C ASN A 43 -6.18 -7.68 -5.37
N LYS A 44 -6.12 -7.74 -6.70
CA LYS A 44 -5.55 -6.68 -7.54
C LYS A 44 -6.22 -5.33 -7.27
N TRP A 45 -7.56 -5.31 -7.23
CA TRP A 45 -8.31 -4.08 -6.98
C TRP A 45 -8.02 -3.49 -5.60
N TRP A 46 -7.97 -4.32 -4.56
CA TRP A 46 -7.62 -3.87 -3.20
C TRP A 46 -6.23 -3.25 -3.12
N VAL A 47 -5.24 -3.85 -3.80
CA VAL A 47 -3.87 -3.31 -3.85
C VAL A 47 -3.84 -1.95 -4.53
N VAL A 48 -4.49 -1.83 -5.70
CA VAL A 48 -4.55 -0.58 -6.46
C VAL A 48 -5.23 0.51 -5.64
N LEU A 49 -6.35 0.18 -5.01
CA LEU A 49 -7.11 1.12 -4.18
C LEU A 49 -6.28 1.56 -2.96
N PHE A 50 -5.62 0.62 -2.29
CA PHE A 50 -4.79 0.90 -1.13
C PHE A 50 -3.62 1.83 -1.46
N ASN A 51 -2.80 1.49 -2.47
CA ASN A 51 -1.68 2.34 -2.91
C ASN A 51 -2.18 3.71 -3.38
N GLY A 52 -3.31 3.76 -4.10
CA GLY A 52 -3.89 5.02 -4.58
C GLY A 52 -4.33 5.94 -3.44
N ILE A 53 -5.07 5.39 -2.47
CA ILE A 53 -5.52 6.14 -1.28
C ILE A 53 -4.33 6.61 -0.44
N MET A 54 -3.35 5.73 -0.20
CA MET A 54 -2.13 6.07 0.54
C MET A 54 -1.36 7.20 -0.16
N GLY A 55 -1.20 7.11 -1.48
CA GLY A 55 -0.52 8.13 -2.28
C GLY A 55 -1.18 9.50 -2.20
N ILE A 56 -2.50 9.57 -2.38
CA ILE A 56 -3.28 10.80 -2.23
C ILE A 56 -3.16 11.35 -0.81
N PHE A 57 -3.25 10.49 0.20
CA PHE A 57 -3.18 10.90 1.60
C PHE A 57 -1.84 11.56 1.96
N PHE A 58 -0.71 10.98 1.51
CA PHE A 58 0.60 11.59 1.73
C PHE A 58 0.77 12.94 1.03
N ILE A 59 0.24 13.08 -0.18
CA ILE A 59 0.24 14.36 -0.91
C ILE A 59 -0.61 15.40 -0.18
N LEU A 60 -1.79 15.01 0.32
CA LEU A 60 -2.66 15.90 1.09
C LEU A 60 -1.98 16.39 2.37
N ILE A 61 -1.30 15.52 3.12
CA ILE A 61 -0.54 15.93 4.31
C ILE A 61 0.57 16.91 3.95
N TYR A 62 1.30 16.63 2.87
CA TYR A 62 2.36 17.54 2.40
C TYR A 62 1.80 18.92 2.08
N ILE A 63 0.66 18.99 1.39
CA ILE A 63 -0.02 20.25 1.05
C ILE A 63 -0.47 20.97 2.33
N LEU A 64 -1.14 20.27 3.25
CA LEU A 64 -1.62 20.85 4.51
C LEU A 64 -0.48 21.43 5.35
N ASP A 65 0.63 20.72 5.45
CA ASP A 65 1.81 21.19 6.18
C ASP A 65 2.48 22.38 5.47
N TYR A 66 2.54 22.38 4.13
CA TYR A 66 3.04 23.51 3.34
C TYR A 66 2.24 24.80 3.60
N PHE A 67 0.94 24.69 3.82
CA PHE A 67 0.06 25.82 4.19
C PHE A 67 0.07 26.15 5.69
N GLY A 68 0.96 25.53 6.49
CA GLY A 68 1.06 25.78 7.92
C GLY A 68 -0.11 25.21 8.74
N ILE A 69 -0.97 24.40 8.13
CA ILE A 69 -2.03 23.69 8.83
C ILE A 69 -1.37 22.47 9.48
N HIS A 70 -1.17 22.54 10.80
CA HIS A 70 -0.60 21.44 11.57
C HIS A 70 -1.55 20.24 11.62
N ALA A 71 -1.56 19.45 10.55
CA ALA A 71 -2.30 18.19 10.41
C ALA A 71 -1.71 17.05 11.26
N ARG A 72 -0.96 17.36 12.32
CA ARG A 72 -0.21 16.41 13.15
C ARG A 72 -1.12 15.36 13.78
N LEU A 73 -2.35 15.74 14.14
CA LEU A 73 -3.38 14.83 14.64
C LEU A 73 -3.95 13.92 13.54
N PHE A 74 -4.15 14.43 12.32
CA PHE A 74 -4.60 13.62 11.17
C PHE A 74 -3.52 12.62 10.74
N PHE A 75 -2.25 13.04 10.71
CA PHE A 75 -1.11 12.17 10.46
C PHE A 75 -1.04 11.05 11.49
N GLY A 76 -1.00 11.39 12.79
CA GLY A 76 -0.94 10.40 13.87
C GLY A 76 -2.10 9.40 13.85
N THR A 77 -3.33 9.89 13.66
CA THR A 77 -4.52 9.05 13.62
C THR A 77 -4.52 8.10 12.43
N PHE A 78 -4.16 8.60 11.24
CA PHE A 78 -4.10 7.76 10.05
C PHE A 78 -2.96 6.73 10.12
N THR A 79 -1.76 7.14 10.57
CA THR A 79 -0.65 6.21 10.78
C THR A 79 -1.04 5.13 11.78
N ALA A 80 -1.73 5.47 12.87
CA ALA A 80 -2.21 4.48 13.84
C ALA A 80 -3.18 3.47 13.20
N ILE A 81 -4.12 3.93 12.36
CA ILE A 81 -5.04 3.05 11.63
C ILE A 81 -4.28 2.10 10.70
N VAL A 82 -3.30 2.61 9.94
CA VAL A 82 -2.47 1.81 9.04
C VAL A 82 -1.67 0.76 9.81
N ILE A 83 -1.08 1.14 10.95
CA ILE A 83 -0.33 0.22 11.82
C ILE A 83 -1.25 -0.87 12.37
N ILE A 84 -2.44 -0.53 12.85
CA ILE A 84 -3.42 -1.51 13.34
C ILE A 84 -3.82 -2.47 12.22
N TYR A 85 -4.14 -1.95 11.03
CA TYR A 85 -4.50 -2.78 9.89
C TYR A 85 -3.35 -3.73 9.49
N ALA A 86 -2.12 -3.22 9.43
CA ALA A 86 -0.94 -4.01 9.14
C ALA A 86 -0.71 -5.10 10.19
N ALA A 87 -0.83 -4.78 11.48
CA ALA A 87 -0.71 -5.75 12.56
C ALA A 87 -1.77 -6.86 12.44
N VAL A 88 -3.04 -6.51 12.18
CA VAL A 88 -4.11 -7.48 11.96
C VAL A 88 -3.83 -8.35 10.74
N ALA A 89 -3.34 -7.78 9.65
CA ALA A 89 -3.00 -8.51 8.43
C ALA A 89 -1.86 -9.50 8.67
N ILE A 90 -0.80 -9.09 9.39
CA ILE A 90 0.32 -9.94 9.79
C ILE A 90 -0.16 -11.08 10.69
N VAL A 91 -0.97 -10.80 11.72
CA VAL A 91 -1.52 -11.83 12.60
C VAL A 91 -2.36 -12.84 11.81
N ARG A 92 -3.19 -12.38 10.87
CA ARG A 92 -3.95 -13.28 9.99
C ARG A 92 -3.03 -14.12 9.11
N ALA A 93 -2.00 -13.53 8.53
CA ALA A 93 -1.03 -14.24 7.70
C ALA A 93 -0.30 -15.33 8.50
N ILE A 94 0.20 -14.99 9.69
CA ILE A 94 0.85 -15.94 10.61
C ILE A 94 -0.11 -17.07 11.00
N ARG A 95 -1.35 -16.73 11.38
CA ARG A 95 -2.34 -17.74 11.79
C ARG A 95 -2.72 -18.67 10.64
N HIS A 96 -2.78 -18.14 9.42
CA HIS A 96 -3.03 -18.93 8.22
C HIS A 96 -1.84 -19.85 7.93
N TRP A 97 -0.61 -19.34 8.00
CA TRP A 97 0.62 -20.12 7.82
C TRP A 97 0.74 -21.27 8.83
N ILE A 98 0.50 -21.01 10.12
CA ILE A 98 0.49 -22.05 11.17
C ILE A 98 -0.55 -23.15 10.86
N LYS A 99 -1.69 -22.78 10.27
CA LYS A 99 -2.82 -23.69 10.05
C LYS A 99 -2.71 -24.49 8.74
N TYR A 100 -2.03 -23.97 7.72
CA TYR A 100 -2.01 -24.56 6.37
C TYR A 100 -0.61 -24.83 5.81
N GLY A 101 0.47 -24.45 6.51
CA GLY A 101 1.84 -24.86 6.20
C GLY A 101 2.51 -24.16 5.01
N ASP A 102 1.79 -23.84 3.93
CA ASP A 102 2.41 -23.44 2.66
C ASP A 102 1.85 -22.13 2.07
N TYR A 103 2.75 -21.42 1.37
CA TYR A 103 2.48 -20.29 0.46
C TYR A 103 2.59 -20.76 -0.99
#